data_AF-A0AAU3NBH5-F1
#
_entry.id   AF-A0AAU3NBH5-F1
#
_cell.length_a   1.000
_cell.length_b   1.000
_cell.length_c   1.000
_cell.angle_alpha   90.00
_cell.angle_beta   90.00
_cell.angle_gamma   90.00
#
_symmetry.space_group_name_H-M   'P 1'
#
loop_
_entity.id
_entity.type
_entity.pdbx_description
1 polymer ?
#
loop_
_entity_poly.entity_id
_entity_poly.type
_entity_poly.pdbx_seq_one_letter_code
_entity_poly.pdbx_strand_id
1 'polypeptide(L)'
;MTLRFIGTTSDDGDCPTLYAIPETDEYLVQGERETDPEHLVALRDVKASETFVRVPRLLLTRYAPRAEASELVPFAEVSHLFREFRHTAWRLETRRGYASDRNSPKWARFLAGEDIVADPDNAWRENVRAQTAQGKRFERVRLVDAPATQGQEFLLASGLGNVAAGEDIRNLPRAEAERLRLPDFDFWLFDSKTLVRFAFDDNDTTLGVYVTEDPAEVLAACQARDTAWHFATRTAEFQQQVRSAM
;
A
#
# COMPACT_ATOMS: atom_id res chain seq x y z
N MET A 1 9.80 -8.13 -35.29
CA MET A 1 9.53 -7.52 -33.99
C MET A 1 9.99 -6.08 -34.04
N THR A 2 9.13 -5.13 -33.69
CA THR A 2 9.43 -3.68 -33.74
C THR A 2 9.67 -3.21 -32.32
N LEU A 3 10.84 -2.63 -32.05
CA LEU A 3 11.15 -2.03 -30.74
C LEU A 3 10.16 -0.91 -30.41
N ARG A 4 9.70 -0.84 -29.15
CA ARG A 4 8.84 0.24 -28.68
C ARG A 4 9.69 1.28 -27.96
N PHE A 5 9.71 2.51 -28.47
CA PHE A 5 10.38 3.64 -27.82
C PHE A 5 9.76 3.96 -26.45
N ILE A 6 10.60 4.09 -25.41
CA ILE A 6 10.19 4.47 -24.05
C ILE A 6 10.57 5.92 -23.74
N GLY A 7 11.82 6.30 -24.02
CA GLY A 7 12.27 7.68 -23.77
C GLY A 7 13.77 7.88 -23.92
N THR A 8 14.15 9.16 -23.94
CA THR A 8 15.55 9.62 -24.00
C THR A 8 15.74 10.81 -23.05
N THR A 9 16.98 11.02 -22.63
CA THR A 9 17.37 12.17 -21.79
C THR A 9 17.91 13.36 -22.59
N SER A 10 17.95 13.30 -23.94
CA SER A 10 18.33 14.43 -24.79
C SER A 10 17.14 15.23 -25.29
N ASP A 11 17.34 16.55 -25.42
CA ASP A 11 16.52 17.40 -26.29
C ASP A 11 17.03 17.40 -27.77
N ASP A 12 18.31 17.07 -28.03
CA ASP A 12 18.98 17.21 -29.35
C ASP A 12 19.63 15.92 -29.95
N GLY A 13 19.28 14.72 -29.47
CA GLY A 13 19.58 13.45 -30.17
C GLY A 13 20.88 12.69 -29.84
N ASP A 14 21.78 13.25 -29.02
CA ASP A 14 23.07 12.62 -28.66
C ASP A 14 23.07 11.83 -27.33
N CYS A 15 21.90 11.50 -26.77
CA CYS A 15 21.81 10.79 -25.47
C CYS A 15 21.25 9.38 -25.58
N PRO A 16 21.59 8.51 -24.62
CA PRO A 16 21.11 7.15 -24.62
C PRO A 16 19.58 7.08 -24.51
N THR A 17 19.02 6.13 -25.24
CA THR A 17 17.60 5.97 -25.49
C THR A 17 17.16 4.58 -25.07
N LEU A 18 16.02 4.50 -24.39
CA LEU A 18 15.47 3.26 -23.87
C LEU A 18 14.33 2.76 -24.76
N TYR A 19 14.35 1.46 -25.06
CA TYR A 19 13.32 0.77 -25.81
C TYR A 19 12.85 -0.46 -25.04
N ALA A 20 11.56 -0.78 -25.13
CA ALA A 20 11.04 -2.09 -24.73
C ALA A 20 11.08 -3.04 -25.92
N ILE A 21 11.41 -4.30 -25.65
CA ILE A 21 11.25 -5.41 -26.59
C ILE A 21 9.85 -6.00 -26.31
N PRO A 22 8.86 -5.80 -27.20
CA PRO A 22 7.51 -6.30 -26.95
C PRO A 22 7.49 -7.80 -26.69
N GLU A 23 6.56 -8.25 -25.84
CA GLU A 23 6.37 -9.67 -25.47
C GLU A 23 7.52 -10.27 -24.63
N THR A 24 8.40 -9.41 -24.10
CA THR A 24 9.48 -9.80 -23.18
C THR A 24 9.55 -8.84 -22.00
N ASP A 25 10.26 -9.22 -20.94
CA ASP A 25 10.64 -8.33 -19.83
C ASP A 25 12.02 -7.69 -20.06
N GLU A 26 12.47 -7.62 -21.32
CA GLU A 26 13.77 -7.12 -21.71
C GLU A 26 13.68 -5.72 -22.31
N TYR A 27 14.68 -4.90 -21.98
CA TYR A 27 14.82 -3.53 -22.46
C TYR A 27 16.13 -3.37 -23.20
N LEU A 28 16.07 -2.64 -24.31
CA LEU A 28 17.23 -2.32 -25.10
C LEU A 28 17.64 -0.87 -24.84
N VAL A 29 18.90 -0.66 -24.52
CA VAL A 29 19.48 0.67 -24.36
C VAL A 29 20.39 0.96 -25.55
N GLN A 30 20.04 1.97 -26.32
CA GLN A 30 20.94 2.59 -27.29
C GLN A 30 21.79 3.64 -26.56
N GLY A 31 23.10 3.64 -26.75
CA GLY A 31 24.01 4.62 -26.15
C GLY A 31 25.43 4.47 -26.64
N GLU A 32 26.34 5.30 -26.13
CA GLU A 32 27.76 5.15 -26.42
C GLU A 32 28.30 3.86 -25.80
N ARG A 33 28.95 3.05 -26.64
CA ARG A 33 29.66 1.86 -26.19
C ARG A 33 30.79 2.26 -25.23
N GLU A 34 30.95 1.53 -24.14
CA GLU A 34 32.11 1.67 -23.27
C GLU A 34 33.36 1.12 -23.96
N THR A 35 34.39 1.96 -24.01
CA THR A 35 35.67 1.66 -24.65
C THR A 35 36.85 1.96 -23.76
N ASP A 36 36.64 2.53 -22.56
CA ASP A 36 37.69 2.79 -21.60
C ASP A 36 38.30 1.47 -21.08
N PRO A 37 39.60 1.20 -21.35
CA PRO A 37 40.25 -0.03 -20.91
C PRO A 37 40.24 -0.23 -19.39
N GLU A 38 40.30 0.85 -18.61
CA GLU A 38 40.29 0.76 -17.15
C GLU A 38 38.92 0.31 -16.65
N HIS A 39 37.84 0.81 -17.24
CA HIS A 39 36.49 0.35 -16.95
C HIS A 39 36.29 -1.11 -17.35
N LEU A 40 36.74 -1.49 -18.55
CA LEU A 40 36.53 -2.83 -19.09
C LEU A 40 37.24 -3.92 -18.27
N VAL A 41 38.44 -3.64 -17.75
CA VAL A 41 39.16 -4.58 -16.87
C VAL A 41 38.49 -4.75 -15.50
N ALA A 42 37.70 -3.76 -15.04
CA ALA A 42 36.97 -3.85 -13.78
C ALA A 42 35.69 -4.69 -13.87
N LEU A 43 35.19 -4.97 -15.07
CA LEU A 43 34.00 -5.78 -15.29
C LEU A 43 34.27 -7.25 -14.95
N ARG A 44 33.28 -7.92 -14.36
CA ARG A 44 33.39 -9.32 -13.90
C ARG A 44 32.62 -10.25 -14.83
N ASP A 45 33.16 -11.44 -15.07
CA ASP A 45 32.51 -12.55 -15.78
C ASP A 45 32.02 -12.20 -17.21
N VAL A 46 32.76 -11.36 -17.93
CA VAL A 46 32.40 -10.84 -19.26
C VAL A 46 32.47 -11.90 -20.35
N LYS A 47 31.39 -12.09 -21.11
CA LYS A 47 31.35 -12.95 -22.31
C LYS A 47 31.77 -12.18 -23.56
N ALA A 48 32.32 -12.91 -24.54
CA ALA A 48 32.72 -12.32 -25.82
C ALA A 48 31.56 -11.67 -26.61
N SER A 49 30.32 -12.08 -26.34
CA SER A 49 29.12 -11.52 -26.97
C SER A 49 28.57 -10.28 -26.28
N GLU A 50 29.11 -9.89 -25.12
CA GLU A 50 28.60 -8.77 -24.34
C GLU A 50 29.13 -7.43 -24.87
N THR A 51 28.27 -6.42 -24.83
CA THR A 51 28.63 -5.02 -25.07
C THR A 51 28.12 -4.20 -23.90
N PHE A 52 28.82 -3.12 -23.59
CA PHE A 52 28.50 -2.24 -22.48
C PHE A 52 28.18 -0.86 -23.02
N VAL A 53 27.15 -0.23 -22.51
CA VAL A 53 26.74 1.12 -22.90
C VAL A 53 26.70 2.01 -21.67
N ARG A 54 27.23 3.23 -21.78
CA ARG A 54 27.14 4.22 -20.70
C ARG A 54 25.76 4.87 -20.74
N VAL A 55 25.10 4.91 -19.59
CA VAL A 55 23.80 5.57 -19.43
C VAL A 55 23.83 6.55 -18.25
N PRO A 56 23.26 7.77 -18.40
CA PRO A 56 23.10 8.68 -17.29
C PRO A 56 22.07 8.10 -16.32
N ARG A 57 22.31 8.29 -15.02
CA ARG A 57 21.38 7.88 -13.95
C ARG A 57 19.94 8.35 -14.22
N LEU A 58 19.78 9.55 -14.80
CA LEU A 58 18.48 10.12 -15.12
C LEU A 58 17.66 9.28 -16.10
N LEU A 59 18.30 8.56 -17.04
CA LEU A 59 17.60 7.68 -17.99
C LEU A 59 16.83 6.61 -17.23
N LEU A 60 17.49 5.98 -16.26
CA LEU A 60 16.89 4.94 -15.43
C LEU A 60 15.84 5.53 -14.48
N THR A 61 16.13 6.63 -13.80
CA THR A 61 15.14 7.15 -12.84
C THR A 61 13.88 7.74 -13.49
N ARG A 62 13.98 8.21 -14.74
CA ARG A 62 12.88 8.91 -15.43
C ARG A 62 12.11 7.99 -16.37
N TYR A 63 12.81 7.08 -17.03
CA TYR A 63 12.24 6.24 -18.09
C TYR A 63 12.33 4.76 -17.80
N ALA A 64 12.96 4.33 -16.68
CA ALA A 64 12.86 2.92 -16.32
C ALA A 64 11.38 2.53 -16.26
N PRO A 65 11.05 1.38 -16.84
CA PRO A 65 9.69 0.89 -16.88
C PRO A 65 9.20 0.76 -15.45
N ARG A 66 8.11 1.46 -15.15
CA ARG A 66 7.30 1.11 -13.99
C ARG A 66 6.60 -0.20 -14.34
N ALA A 67 6.35 -1.04 -13.34
CA ALA A 67 5.51 -2.22 -13.54
C ALA A 67 4.24 -1.83 -14.36
N GLU A 68 3.77 -2.74 -15.22
CA GLU A 68 2.50 -2.53 -15.90
C GLU A 68 1.44 -2.15 -14.86
N ALA A 69 0.58 -1.19 -15.22
CA ALA A 69 -0.45 -0.73 -14.30
C ALA A 69 -1.26 -1.94 -13.83
N SER A 70 -1.22 -2.23 -12.53
CA SER A 70 -1.95 -3.35 -11.96
C SER A 70 -3.40 -3.31 -12.41
N GLU A 71 -3.93 -4.44 -12.86
CA GLU A 71 -5.34 -4.56 -13.17
C GLU A 71 -6.16 -4.43 -11.88
N LEU A 72 -7.35 -3.82 -11.99
CA LEU A 72 -8.28 -3.75 -10.88
C LEU A 72 -8.98 -5.10 -10.74
N VAL A 73 -8.76 -5.78 -9.62
CA VAL A 73 -9.37 -7.08 -9.33
C VAL A 73 -10.39 -6.98 -8.20
N PRO A 74 -11.42 -7.84 -8.17
CA PRO A 74 -12.32 -7.95 -7.03
C PRO A 74 -11.57 -8.23 -5.71
N PHE A 75 -11.99 -7.59 -4.61
CA PHE A 75 -11.36 -7.80 -3.30
C PHE A 75 -11.43 -9.27 -2.82
N ALA A 76 -12.42 -10.03 -3.28
CA ALA A 76 -12.53 -11.46 -2.95
C ALA A 76 -11.32 -12.27 -3.44
N GLU A 77 -10.71 -11.88 -4.56
CA GLU A 77 -9.56 -12.61 -5.14
C GLU A 77 -8.32 -12.54 -4.26
N VAL A 78 -8.14 -11.45 -3.51
CA VAL A 78 -6.99 -11.27 -2.60
C VAL A 78 -7.25 -11.76 -1.18
N SER A 79 -8.43 -12.33 -0.91
CA SER A 79 -8.82 -12.74 0.45
C SER A 79 -7.91 -13.84 1.05
N HIS A 80 -7.27 -14.65 0.19
CA HIS A 80 -6.33 -15.68 0.60
C HIS A 80 -5.08 -15.11 1.31
N LEU A 81 -4.68 -13.88 0.97
CA LEU A 81 -3.50 -13.21 1.58
C LEU A 81 -3.64 -13.06 3.10
N PHE A 82 -4.86 -12.90 3.62
CA PHE A 82 -5.13 -12.82 5.06
C PHE A 82 -4.91 -14.12 5.83
N ARG A 83 -4.64 -15.23 5.13
CA ARG A 83 -4.28 -16.53 5.71
C ARG A 83 -2.84 -16.92 5.41
N GLU A 84 -2.33 -16.51 4.25
CA GLU A 84 -1.04 -16.95 3.71
C GLU A 84 0.15 -16.08 4.12
N PHE A 85 -0.07 -14.83 4.53
CA PHE A 85 1.00 -13.95 5.00
C PHE A 85 1.80 -14.59 6.16
N ARG A 86 3.09 -14.29 6.24
CA ARG A 86 4.04 -14.96 7.14
C ARG A 86 4.31 -14.19 8.43
N HIS A 87 4.32 -12.87 8.37
CA HIS A 87 4.78 -12.03 9.46
C HIS A 87 3.82 -10.90 9.79
N THR A 88 3.39 -10.11 8.80
CA THR A 88 2.60 -8.89 9.06
C THR A 88 1.61 -8.60 7.94
N ALA A 89 0.35 -8.40 8.31
CA ALA A 89 -0.67 -7.75 7.50
C ALA A 89 -0.93 -6.36 8.11
N TRP A 90 -0.48 -5.32 7.42
CA TRP A 90 -0.60 -3.93 7.90
C TRP A 90 -1.57 -3.13 7.03
N ARG A 91 -2.43 -2.30 7.62
CA ARG A 91 -3.42 -1.48 6.89
C ARG A 91 -3.34 0.01 7.20
N LEU A 92 -3.44 0.83 6.16
CA LEU A 92 -3.82 2.25 6.27
C LEU A 92 -5.27 2.45 5.85
N GLU A 93 -6.07 3.11 6.69
CA GLU A 93 -7.43 3.56 6.39
C GLU A 93 -7.48 5.09 6.39
N THR A 94 -7.79 5.67 5.24
CA THR A 94 -7.81 7.12 5.02
C THR A 94 -9.23 7.68 4.88
N ARG A 95 -10.21 6.82 4.60
CA ARG A 95 -11.61 7.20 4.36
C ARG A 95 -12.32 7.75 5.60
N ARG A 96 -13.42 8.46 5.35
CA ARG A 96 -14.35 9.01 6.37
C ARG A 96 -15.50 8.06 6.72
N GLY A 97 -15.46 6.85 6.19
CA GLY A 97 -16.50 5.83 6.32
C GLY A 97 -16.49 4.93 5.09
N TYR A 98 -17.26 3.85 5.14
CA TYR A 98 -17.38 2.92 4.02
C TYR A 98 -18.85 2.62 3.73
N ALA A 99 -19.20 2.44 2.44
CA ALA A 99 -20.56 2.07 2.07
C ALA A 99 -20.99 0.73 2.67
N SER A 100 -20.05 -0.23 2.76
CA SER A 100 -20.29 -1.54 3.37
C SER A 100 -20.75 -1.44 4.82
N ASP A 101 -20.19 -0.49 5.57
CA ASP A 101 -20.56 -0.26 6.96
C ASP A 101 -21.97 0.31 7.05
N ARG A 102 -22.23 1.38 6.28
CA ARG A 102 -23.54 2.06 6.23
C ARG A 102 -24.68 1.15 5.78
N ASN A 103 -24.38 0.16 4.95
CA ASN A 103 -25.35 -0.82 4.45
C ASN A 103 -25.53 -2.02 5.39
N SER A 104 -24.75 -2.12 6.48
CA SER A 104 -24.86 -3.21 7.43
C SER A 104 -25.95 -2.96 8.48
N PRO A 105 -26.61 -4.01 9.01
CA PRO A 105 -27.55 -3.86 10.14
C PRO A 105 -26.91 -3.25 11.38
N LYS A 106 -25.60 -3.41 11.54
CA LYS A 106 -24.80 -2.87 12.65
C LYS A 106 -24.80 -1.35 12.67
N TRP A 107 -24.86 -0.72 11.50
CA TRP A 107 -24.91 0.74 11.38
C TRP A 107 -26.15 1.33 12.04
N ALA A 108 -27.34 0.78 11.75
CA ALA A 108 -28.59 1.26 12.34
C ALA A 108 -28.59 1.15 13.88
N ARG A 109 -28.05 0.04 14.42
CA ARG A 109 -27.89 -0.17 15.87
C ARG A 109 -26.93 0.84 16.51
N PHE A 110 -25.81 1.12 15.84
CA PHE A 110 -24.87 2.15 16.26
C PHE A 110 -25.54 3.53 16.34
N LEU A 111 -26.36 3.89 15.34
CA LEU A 111 -27.10 5.17 15.36
C LEU A 111 -28.18 5.24 16.44
N ALA A 112 -28.71 4.09 16.85
CA ALA A 112 -29.62 3.99 17.99
C ALA A 112 -28.90 4.06 19.35
N GLY A 113 -27.56 4.18 19.37
CA GLY A 113 -26.76 4.23 20.59
C GLY A 113 -26.57 2.87 21.27
N GLU A 114 -26.84 1.77 20.55
CA GLU A 114 -26.62 0.42 21.08
C GLU A 114 -25.12 0.10 21.19
N ASP A 115 -24.77 -0.78 22.14
CA ASP A 115 -23.42 -1.33 22.22
C ASP A 115 -23.19 -2.33 21.07
N ILE A 116 -22.35 -1.91 20.13
CA ILE A 116 -21.95 -2.67 18.94
C ILE A 116 -20.59 -3.38 19.09
N VAL A 117 -19.95 -3.26 20.27
CA VAL A 117 -18.67 -3.90 20.59
C VAL A 117 -18.88 -5.39 20.84
N ALA A 118 -19.94 -5.73 21.61
CA ALA A 118 -20.29 -7.09 22.01
C ALA A 118 -20.91 -7.96 20.90
N ASP A 119 -20.79 -7.55 19.63
CA ASP A 119 -21.32 -8.32 18.51
C ASP A 119 -20.71 -9.73 18.45
N PRO A 120 -21.49 -10.73 18.01
CA PRO A 120 -21.01 -12.09 17.81
C PRO A 120 -19.73 -12.14 16.99
N ASP A 121 -18.98 -13.20 17.21
CA ASP A 121 -17.81 -13.48 16.41
C ASP A 121 -18.15 -13.59 14.93
N ASN A 122 -17.18 -13.28 14.08
CA ASN A 122 -17.32 -13.43 12.65
C ASN A 122 -16.05 -14.06 12.06
N ALA A 123 -16.16 -14.53 10.82
CA ALA A 123 -15.06 -15.21 10.13
C ALA A 123 -13.77 -14.37 10.06
N TRP A 124 -13.89 -13.03 10.06
CA TRP A 124 -12.73 -12.13 10.11
C TRP A 124 -12.00 -12.23 11.46
N ARG A 125 -12.72 -12.04 12.56
CA ARG A 125 -12.17 -12.09 13.93
C ARG A 125 -11.64 -13.48 14.28
N GLU A 126 -12.32 -14.54 13.83
CA GLU A 126 -11.82 -15.91 13.90
C GLU A 126 -10.48 -16.08 13.19
N ASN A 127 -10.36 -15.56 11.97
CA ASN A 127 -9.10 -15.58 11.24
C ASN A 127 -8.01 -14.78 11.99
N VAL A 128 -8.30 -13.55 12.41
CA VAL A 128 -7.31 -12.72 13.14
C VAL A 128 -6.79 -13.45 14.38
N ARG A 129 -7.66 -14.06 15.20
CA ARG A 129 -7.20 -14.85 16.37
C ARG A 129 -6.35 -16.04 15.96
N ALA A 130 -6.75 -16.78 14.92
CA ALA A 130 -5.99 -17.93 14.45
C ALA A 130 -4.59 -17.54 13.94
N GLN A 131 -4.45 -16.41 13.24
CA GLN A 131 -3.17 -15.93 12.73
C GLN A 131 -2.29 -15.33 13.84
N THR A 132 -2.88 -14.57 14.77
CA THR A 132 -2.15 -13.96 15.90
C THR A 132 -1.68 -15.00 16.91
N ALA A 133 -2.42 -16.10 17.10
CA ALA A 133 -1.97 -17.25 17.89
C ALA A 133 -0.70 -17.92 17.33
N GLN A 134 -0.40 -17.73 16.04
CA GLN A 134 0.83 -18.20 15.39
C GLN A 134 1.98 -17.17 15.47
N GLY A 135 1.79 -16.05 16.20
CA GLY A 135 2.77 -14.98 16.32
C GLY A 135 2.78 -14.00 15.13
N LYS A 136 1.85 -14.12 14.19
CA LYS A 136 1.68 -13.16 13.09
C LYS A 136 1.02 -11.88 13.57
N ARG A 137 1.29 -10.75 12.90
CA ARG A 137 0.75 -9.44 13.30
C ARG A 137 -0.32 -8.95 12.33
N PHE A 138 -1.45 -8.54 12.89
CA PHE A 138 -2.45 -7.71 12.22
C PHE A 138 -2.38 -6.31 12.80
N GLU A 139 -2.07 -5.33 11.96
CA GLU A 139 -1.79 -3.96 12.39
C GLU A 139 -2.57 -2.98 11.51
N ARG A 140 -3.06 -1.89 12.10
CA ARG A 140 -3.89 -0.92 11.38
C ARG A 140 -3.66 0.49 11.90
N VAL A 141 -3.53 1.44 11.00
CA VAL A 141 -3.64 2.87 11.29
C VAL A 141 -4.84 3.44 10.56
N ARG A 142 -5.69 4.16 11.30
CA ARG A 142 -6.84 4.88 10.76
C ARG A 142 -6.66 6.38 10.90
N LEU A 143 -6.96 7.10 9.83
CA LEU A 143 -7.03 8.55 9.84
C LEU A 143 -8.39 9.01 10.37
N VAL A 144 -8.38 9.94 11.32
CA VAL A 144 -9.60 10.45 11.98
C VAL A 144 -9.67 11.96 11.81
N ASP A 145 -10.80 12.47 11.33
CA ASP A 145 -11.04 13.92 11.23
C ASP A 145 -11.32 14.52 12.61
N ALA A 146 -11.19 15.84 12.74
CA ALA A 146 -11.54 16.59 13.94
C ALA A 146 -12.47 17.75 13.56
N PRO A 147 -13.80 17.65 13.83
CA PRO A 147 -14.49 16.51 14.44
C PRO A 147 -14.53 15.27 13.54
N ALA A 148 -14.67 14.09 14.14
CA ALA A 148 -14.81 12.84 13.41
C ALA A 148 -16.14 12.82 12.65
N THR A 149 -16.16 12.18 11.48
CA THR A 149 -17.44 11.90 10.81
C THR A 149 -18.17 10.75 11.51
N GLN A 150 -19.49 10.66 11.32
CA GLN A 150 -20.29 9.55 11.82
C GLN A 150 -19.75 8.17 11.36
N GLY A 151 -19.20 8.10 10.15
CA GLY A 151 -18.53 6.89 9.65
C GLY A 151 -17.26 6.54 10.44
N GLN A 152 -16.45 7.54 10.81
CA GLN A 152 -15.28 7.34 11.64
C GLN A 152 -15.62 7.00 13.09
N GLU A 153 -16.69 7.58 13.65
CA GLU A 153 -17.19 7.22 14.98
C GLU A 153 -17.63 5.75 15.02
N PHE A 154 -18.36 5.29 14.01
CA PHE A 154 -18.71 3.87 13.86
C PHE A 154 -17.46 2.98 13.77
N LEU A 155 -16.46 3.38 12.99
CA LEU A 155 -15.22 2.65 12.82
C LEU A 155 -14.40 2.58 14.13
N LEU A 156 -14.37 3.66 14.91
CA LEU A 156 -13.77 3.70 16.24
C LEU A 156 -14.49 2.72 17.17
N ALA A 157 -15.82 2.78 17.25
CA ALA A 157 -16.62 1.92 18.11
C ALA A 157 -16.48 0.43 17.73
N SER A 158 -16.65 0.10 16.44
CA SER A 158 -16.57 -1.28 15.94
C SER A 158 -15.16 -1.88 16.01
N GLY A 159 -14.12 -1.04 15.96
CA GLY A 159 -12.71 -1.45 16.01
C GLY A 159 -12.32 -2.16 17.31
N LEU A 160 -13.00 -1.88 18.43
CA LEU A 160 -12.69 -2.51 19.73
C LEU A 160 -12.86 -4.04 19.71
N GLY A 161 -13.85 -4.55 18.98
CA GLY A 161 -14.03 -6.00 18.80
C GLY A 161 -12.90 -6.65 18.00
N ASN A 162 -12.27 -5.91 17.08
CA ASN A 162 -11.11 -6.40 16.32
C ASN A 162 -9.83 -6.36 17.17
N VAL A 163 -9.69 -5.33 18.03
CA VAL A 163 -8.61 -5.29 19.03
C VAL A 163 -8.70 -6.49 19.97
N ALA A 164 -9.90 -6.82 20.46
CA ALA A 164 -10.13 -8.00 21.28
C ALA A 164 -9.81 -9.33 20.55
N ALA A 165 -9.91 -9.36 19.22
CA ALA A 165 -9.53 -10.50 18.39
C ALA A 165 -8.01 -10.58 18.11
N GLY A 166 -7.23 -9.56 18.47
CA GLY A 166 -5.77 -9.55 18.35
C GLY A 166 -5.19 -8.54 17.36
N GLU A 167 -5.99 -7.67 16.73
CA GLU A 167 -5.43 -6.57 15.93
C GLU A 167 -4.82 -5.46 16.82
N ASP A 168 -3.65 -4.91 16.46
CA ASP A 168 -3.17 -3.63 17.00
C ASP A 168 -3.69 -2.50 16.09
N ILE A 169 -4.78 -1.86 16.53
CA ILE A 169 -5.42 -0.75 15.82
C ILE A 169 -5.05 0.56 16.49
N ARG A 170 -4.52 1.49 15.69
CA ARG A 170 -4.14 2.85 16.09
C ARG A 170 -4.86 3.89 15.23
N ASN A 171 -5.00 5.09 15.77
CA ASN A 171 -5.63 6.21 15.09
C ASN A 171 -4.67 7.40 15.05
N LEU A 172 -4.74 8.15 13.96
CA LEU A 172 -3.93 9.33 13.71
C LEU A 172 -4.85 10.47 13.26
N PRO A 173 -4.78 11.67 13.88
CA PRO A 173 -5.54 12.82 13.40
C PRO A 173 -5.19 13.14 11.94
N ARG A 174 -6.20 13.45 11.11
CA ARG A 174 -6.00 13.70 9.68
C ARG A 174 -5.05 14.87 9.41
N ALA A 175 -5.16 15.96 10.17
CA ALA A 175 -4.26 17.10 10.04
C ALA A 175 -2.78 16.71 10.25
N GLU A 176 -2.52 15.74 11.14
CA GLU A 176 -1.17 15.22 11.37
C GLU A 176 -0.72 14.33 10.20
N ALA A 177 -1.60 13.48 9.67
CA ALA A 177 -1.32 12.70 8.46
C ALA A 177 -0.97 13.57 7.25
N GLU A 178 -1.68 14.68 7.06
CA GLU A 178 -1.41 15.68 6.01
C GLU A 178 -0.06 16.36 6.23
N ARG A 179 0.26 16.77 7.47
CA ARG A 179 1.57 17.32 7.83
C ARG A 179 2.71 16.36 7.53
N LEU A 180 2.48 15.06 7.76
CA LEU A 180 3.41 13.97 7.50
C LEU A 180 3.43 13.52 6.04
N ARG A 181 2.54 14.07 5.19
CA ARG A 181 2.37 13.72 3.77
C ARG A 181 2.12 12.22 3.56
N LEU A 182 1.31 11.62 4.42
CA LEU A 182 0.88 10.23 4.24
C LEU A 182 0.00 10.09 2.98
N PRO A 183 -0.05 8.89 2.37
CA PRO A 183 -0.96 8.61 1.27
C PRO A 183 -2.43 8.89 1.64
N ASP A 184 -3.21 9.29 0.64
CA ASP A 184 -4.64 9.60 0.72
C ASP A 184 -5.53 8.45 0.23
N PHE A 185 -4.96 7.26 0.07
CA PHE A 185 -5.64 6.05 -0.34
C PHE A 185 -5.47 4.92 0.69
N ASP A 186 -6.46 4.04 0.74
CA ASP A 186 -6.41 2.87 1.62
C ASP A 186 -5.60 1.75 0.99
N PHE A 187 -4.83 1.05 1.81
CA PHE A 187 -4.12 -0.14 1.36
C PHE A 187 -3.84 -1.14 2.49
N TRP A 188 -3.67 -2.40 2.10
CA TRP A 188 -2.96 -3.40 2.89
C TRP A 188 -1.54 -3.60 2.36
N LEU A 189 -0.60 -3.82 3.26
CA LEU A 189 0.77 -4.21 2.99
C LEU A 189 1.05 -5.53 3.71
N PHE A 190 1.28 -6.59 2.93
CA PHE A 190 1.61 -7.92 3.43
C PHE A 190 3.11 -8.16 3.37
N ASP A 191 3.70 -8.52 4.50
CA ASP A 191 5.11 -8.93 4.66
C ASP A 191 6.14 -7.96 4.06
N SER A 192 5.79 -6.67 3.94
CA SER A 192 6.61 -5.66 3.25
C SER A 192 6.96 -6.07 1.81
N LYS A 193 6.06 -6.81 1.14
CA LYS A 193 6.26 -7.39 -0.19
C LYS A 193 5.10 -7.13 -1.13
N THR A 194 3.87 -7.32 -0.66
CA THR A 194 2.68 -7.22 -1.51
C THR A 194 1.80 -6.07 -1.04
N LEU A 195 1.59 -5.10 -1.91
CA LEU A 195 0.72 -3.95 -1.69
C LEU A 195 -0.63 -4.20 -2.36
N VAL A 196 -1.71 -4.02 -1.60
CA VAL A 196 -3.10 -4.14 -2.06
C VAL A 196 -3.80 -2.81 -1.81
N ARG A 197 -3.90 -1.98 -2.85
CA ARG A 197 -4.49 -0.63 -2.77
C ARG A 197 -5.96 -0.66 -3.18
N PHE A 198 -6.84 -0.07 -2.40
CA PHE A 198 -8.26 -0.03 -2.70
C PHE A 198 -8.61 1.04 -3.73
N ALA A 199 -9.60 0.73 -4.57
CA ALA A 199 -10.31 1.70 -5.38
C ALA A 199 -11.73 1.88 -4.82
N PHE A 200 -12.17 3.13 -4.67
CA PHE A 200 -13.51 3.48 -4.21
C PHE A 200 -14.18 4.40 -5.21
N ASP A 201 -15.51 4.35 -5.29
CA ASP A 201 -16.30 5.40 -5.92
C ASP A 201 -16.52 6.60 -4.96
N ASP A 202 -17.22 7.63 -5.46
CA ASP A 202 -17.55 8.83 -4.70
C ASP A 202 -18.44 8.57 -3.47
N ASN A 203 -19.09 7.40 -3.41
CA ASN A 203 -19.97 6.97 -2.33
C ASN A 203 -19.26 6.01 -1.35
N ASP A 204 -17.93 5.93 -1.34
CA ASP A 204 -17.12 4.95 -0.57
C ASP A 204 -17.48 3.47 -0.83
N THR A 205 -18.02 3.15 -2.00
CA THR A 205 -18.21 1.76 -2.44
C THR A 205 -16.90 1.24 -2.98
N THR A 206 -16.43 0.10 -2.46
CA THR A 206 -15.22 -0.56 -2.99
C THR A 206 -15.48 -1.07 -4.40
N LEU A 207 -14.72 -0.56 -5.37
CA LEU A 207 -14.73 -1.01 -6.76
C LEU A 207 -13.85 -2.25 -6.97
N GLY A 208 -12.85 -2.43 -6.11
CA GLY A 208 -11.88 -3.51 -6.17
C GLY A 208 -10.57 -3.09 -5.53
N VAL A 209 -9.50 -3.81 -5.86
CA VAL A 209 -8.14 -3.52 -5.42
C VAL A 209 -7.15 -3.64 -6.57
N TYR A 210 -6.09 -2.85 -6.48
CA TYR A 210 -4.89 -2.98 -7.28
C TYR A 210 -3.85 -3.76 -6.46
N VAL A 211 -3.27 -4.80 -7.04
CA VAL A 211 -2.24 -5.63 -6.40
C VAL A 211 -0.90 -5.40 -7.08
N THR A 212 0.13 -5.10 -6.30
CA THR A 212 1.48 -4.89 -6.83
C THR A 212 2.54 -5.41 -5.87
N GLU A 213 3.63 -5.91 -6.45
CA GLU A 213 4.90 -6.19 -5.77
C GLU A 213 6.03 -5.29 -6.31
N ASP A 214 5.67 -4.20 -7.00
CA ASP A 214 6.64 -3.23 -7.50
C ASP A 214 7.49 -2.69 -6.34
N PRO A 215 8.83 -2.83 -6.38
CA PRO A 215 9.69 -2.46 -5.27
C PRO A 215 9.59 -0.99 -4.86
N ALA A 216 9.33 -0.07 -5.79
CA ALA A 216 9.23 1.35 -5.48
C ALA A 216 7.91 1.68 -4.77
N GLU A 217 6.79 1.10 -5.23
CA GLU A 217 5.49 1.24 -4.56
C GLU A 217 5.47 0.59 -3.18
N VAL A 218 6.05 -0.60 -3.06
CA VAL A 218 6.17 -1.33 -1.79
C VAL A 218 7.06 -0.57 -0.81
N LEU A 219 8.19 -0.01 -1.26
CA LEU A 219 9.07 0.81 -0.41
C LEU A 219 8.34 2.07 0.08
N ALA A 220 7.61 2.76 -0.80
CA ALA A 220 6.83 3.94 -0.42
C ALA A 220 5.75 3.57 0.63
N ALA A 221 5.06 2.44 0.45
CA ALA A 221 4.10 1.92 1.42
C ALA A 221 4.76 1.55 2.76
N CYS A 222 5.96 0.97 2.76
CA CYS A 222 6.73 0.71 3.98
C CYS A 222 7.08 1.99 4.72
N GLN A 223 7.54 3.03 4.02
CA GLN A 223 7.85 4.33 4.61
C GLN A 223 6.61 5.01 5.21
N ALA A 224 5.48 4.92 4.50
CA ALA A 224 4.19 5.41 4.99
C ALA A 224 3.74 4.65 6.24
N ARG A 225 3.87 3.32 6.26
CA ARG A 225 3.63 2.49 7.46
C ARG A 225 4.46 2.97 8.63
N ASP A 226 5.78 3.05 8.48
CA ASP A 226 6.68 3.34 9.58
C ASP A 226 6.41 4.73 10.16
N THR A 227 6.14 5.71 9.29
CA THR A 227 5.73 7.07 9.69
C THR A 227 4.38 7.06 10.41
N ALA A 228 3.35 6.47 9.81
CA ALA A 228 2.01 6.41 10.39
C ALA A 228 2.03 5.69 11.75
N TRP A 229 2.76 4.58 11.86
CA TRP A 229 2.86 3.77 13.07
C TRP A 229 3.55 4.49 14.22
N HIS A 230 4.58 5.29 13.91
CA HIS A 230 5.32 6.07 14.90
C HIS A 230 4.45 7.13 15.58
N PHE A 231 3.58 7.81 14.83
CA PHE A 231 2.75 8.91 15.35
C PHE A 231 1.33 8.48 15.76
N ALA A 232 0.86 7.30 15.34
CA ALA A 232 -0.49 6.85 15.66
C ALA A 232 -0.64 6.41 17.13
N THR A 233 -1.77 6.77 17.73
CA THR A 233 -2.14 6.44 19.12
C THR A 233 -3.03 5.20 19.14
N ARG A 234 -2.83 4.28 20.09
CA ARG A 234 -3.67 3.07 20.19
C ARG A 234 -5.15 3.43 20.35
N THR A 235 -6.04 2.63 19.77
CA THR A 235 -7.48 2.96 19.73
C THR A 235 -8.10 3.18 21.09
N ALA A 236 -7.76 2.36 22.09
CA ALA A 236 -8.29 2.53 23.45
C ALA A 236 -7.88 3.88 24.07
N GLU A 237 -6.62 4.28 23.90
CA GLU A 237 -6.07 5.55 24.38
C GLU A 237 -6.66 6.74 23.61
N PHE A 238 -6.76 6.63 22.28
CA PHE A 238 -7.32 7.67 21.42
C PHE A 238 -8.79 7.95 21.74
N GLN A 239 -9.62 6.92 21.96
CA GLN A 239 -11.02 7.11 22.33
C GLN A 239 -11.18 7.82 23.69
N GLN A 240 -10.28 7.58 24.65
CA GLN A 240 -10.30 8.28 25.95
C GLN A 240 -9.99 9.77 25.80
N GLN A 241 -9.01 10.12 24.94
CA GLN A 241 -8.66 11.51 24.64
C GLN A 241 -9.83 12.25 23.98
N VAL A 242 -10.46 11.64 22.98
CA VAL A 242 -11.61 12.23 22.28
C VAL A 242 -12.79 12.45 23.24
N ARG A 243 -13.08 11.50 24.14
CA ARG A 243 -14.13 11.66 25.18
C ARG A 243 -13.82 12.74 26.21
N SER A 244 -12.55 13.00 26.49
CA SER A 244 -12.13 14.01 27.48
C SER A 244 -12.11 15.43 26.92
N ALA A 245 -12.13 15.57 25.58
CA ALA A 245 -12.10 16.84 24.87
C ALA A 245 -13.48 17.34 24.41
N MET A 246 -14.53 16.51 24.55
CA MET A 246 -15.95 16.86 24.36
C MET A 246 -16.59 17.29 25.68
#